data_AF-A0A953HVZ8-F1
#
_entry.id   AF-A0A953HVZ8-F1
#
_cell.length_a   1.000
_cell.length_b   1.000
_cell.length_c   1.000
_cell.angle_alpha   90.00
_cell.angle_beta   90.00
_cell.angle_gamma   90.00
#
_symmetry.space_group_name_H-M   'P 1'
#
loop_
_entity.id
_entity.type
_entity.pdbx_description
1 polymer ?
#
loop_
_entity_poly.entity_id
_entity_poly.type
_entity_poly.pdbx_seq_one_letter_code
_entity_poly.pdbx_strand_id
1 'polypeptide(L)' 'MDDFGLTHLEKQQQLDLMEIIEDRHARHSTIIASQLPVASWFDIIGEATIADAILDRLVHTSHRLELKGESLRKKQ' A
#
# COMPACT_ATOMS: atom_id res chain seq x y z
N MET A 1 8.17 1.30 1.46
CA MET A 1 7.60 -0.06 1.59
C MET A 1 7.67 -0.70 0.23
N ASP A 2 8.20 -1.91 0.16
CA ASP A 2 8.37 -2.65 -1.09
C ASP A 2 7.45 -3.87 -1.11
N ASP A 3 7.13 -4.38 -2.30
CA ASP A 3 6.30 -5.58 -2.51
C ASP A 3 4.94 -5.57 -1.77
N PHE A 4 4.29 -4.40 -1.68
CA PHE A 4 3.02 -4.28 -0.97
C PHE A 4 1.91 -5.07 -1.65
N GLY A 5 1.23 -5.89 -0.86
CA GLY A 5 0.00 -6.59 -1.25
C GLY A 5 0.17 -7.91 -2.01
N LEU A 6 1.37 -8.51 -2.01
CA LEU A 6 1.56 -9.86 -2.57
C LEU A 6 0.75 -10.94 -1.82
N THR A 7 0.40 -10.69 -0.57
CA THR A 7 -0.46 -11.55 0.26
C THR A 7 -1.47 -10.70 1.03
N HIS A 8 -2.61 -11.30 1.40
CA HIS A 8 -3.55 -10.67 2.32
C HIS A 8 -2.89 -10.43 3.67
N LEU A 9 -3.20 -9.30 4.29
CA LEU A 9 -2.69 -8.97 5.61
C LEU A 9 -3.51 -9.70 6.68
N GLU A 10 -2.81 -10.34 7.60
CA GLU A 10 -3.42 -10.85 8.83
C GLU A 10 -3.81 -9.69 9.75
N LYS A 11 -4.73 -9.93 10.68
CA LYS A 11 -5.27 -8.88 11.56
C LYS A 11 -4.19 -8.07 12.28
N GLN A 12 -3.13 -8.72 12.77
CA GLN A 12 -2.04 -8.00 13.44
C GLN A 12 -1.29 -7.10 12.45
N GLN A 13 -1.00 -7.58 11.25
CA GLN A 13 -0.31 -6.82 10.20
C GLN A 13 -1.14 -5.62 9.72
N GLN A 14 -2.48 -5.74 9.73
CA GLN A 14 -3.38 -4.62 9.43
C GLN A 14 -3.25 -3.52 10.49
N LEU A 15 -3.23 -3.88 11.77
CA LEU A 15 -3.08 -2.94 12.88
C LEU A 15 -1.68 -2.30 12.89
N ASP A 16 -0.63 -3.09 12.67
CA ASP A 16 0.74 -2.61 12.59
C ASP A 16 0.90 -1.61 11.43
N LEU A 17 0.29 -1.92 10.27
CA LEU A 17 0.29 -1.03 9.12
C LEU A 17 -0.44 0.27 9.45
N MET A 18 -1.61 0.19 10.09
CA MET A 18 -2.37 1.36 10.52
C MET A 18 -1.53 2.27 11.42
N GLU A 19 -0.88 1.72 12.46
CA GLU A 19 -0.03 2.49 13.38
C GLU A 19 1.11 3.21 12.62
N ILE A 20 1.80 2.51 11.72
CA ILE A 20 2.88 3.09 10.91
C ILE A 20 2.35 4.21 10.01
N ILE A 21 1.20 4.01 9.37
CA ILE A 21 0.61 5.03 8.49
C ILE A 21 0.15 6.23 9.30
N GLU A 22 -0.45 6.03 10.48
CA GLU A 22 -0.88 7.12 11.36
C GLU A 22 0.28 7.98 11.85
N ASP A 23 1.39 7.38 12.32
CA ASP A 23 2.53 8.15 12.81
C ASP A 23 3.19 8.99 11.71
N ARG A 24 3.19 8.48 10.46
CA ARG A 24 3.79 9.16 9.31
C ARG A 24 2.86 10.16 8.63
N HIS A 25 1.55 9.99 8.74
CA HIS A 25 0.56 10.79 8.03
C HIS A 25 0.76 12.30 8.32
N ALA A 26 0.78 13.11 7.26
CA ALA A 26 1.03 14.55 7.30
C ALA A 26 2.36 15.02 7.92
N ARG A 27 3.27 14.10 8.28
CA ARG A 27 4.57 14.41 8.92
C ARG A 27 5.76 14.01 8.04
N HIS A 28 5.66 12.88 7.36
CA HIS A 28 6.71 12.34 6.51
C HIS A 28 6.16 11.75 5.23
N SER A 29 6.89 11.86 4.12
CA SER A 29 6.52 11.19 2.87
C SER A 29 6.68 9.67 3.00
N THR A 30 5.76 8.92 2.40
CA THR A 30 5.81 7.45 2.35
C THR A 30 5.79 7.00 0.90
N ILE A 31 6.78 6.21 0.49
CA ILE A 31 6.82 5.58 -0.84
C ILE A 31 6.41 4.12 -0.69
N ILE A 32 5.47 3.68 -1.52
CA ILE A 32 4.98 2.30 -1.58
C ILE A 32 5.16 1.80 -3.01
N ALA A 33 5.82 0.66 -3.17
CA ALA A 33 5.87 -0.10 -4.41
C ALA A 33 4.98 -1.32 -4.30
N SER A 34 4.16 -1.56 -5.32
CA SER A 34 3.25 -2.70 -5.39
C SER A 34 3.16 -3.21 -6.83
N GLN A 35 2.98 -4.51 -6.99
CA GLN A 35 2.66 -5.14 -8.27
C GLN A 35 1.16 -5.11 -8.57
N LEU A 36 0.34 -4.71 -7.61
CA LEU A 36 -1.11 -4.70 -7.73
C LEU A 36 -1.62 -3.26 -7.84
N PRO A 37 -2.69 -3.04 -8.63
CA PRO A 37 -3.30 -1.73 -8.72
C PRO A 37 -3.85 -1.31 -7.35
N VAL A 38 -3.83 0.00 -7.08
CA VAL A 38 -4.33 0.57 -5.79
C VAL A 38 -5.78 0.17 -5.51
N ALA A 39 -6.59 -0.03 -6.56
CA ALA A 39 -7.98 -0.50 -6.42
C ALA A 39 -8.09 -1.88 -5.73
N SER A 40 -7.06 -2.72 -5.80
CA SER A 40 -7.03 -4.03 -5.13
C SER A 40 -6.57 -3.96 -3.68
N TRP A 41 -6.05 -2.82 -3.22
CA TRP A 41 -5.46 -2.72 -1.89
C TRP A 41 -6.49 -2.84 -0.76
N PHE A 42 -7.74 -2.45 -1.02
CA PHE A 42 -8.82 -2.59 -0.05
C PHE A 42 -9.01 -4.05 0.36
N ASP A 43 -9.15 -4.94 -0.63
CA ASP A 43 -9.35 -6.37 -0.40
C ASP A 43 -8.13 -7.03 0.27
N ILE A 44 -6.91 -6.60 -0.10
CA ILE A 44 -5.64 -7.10 0.45
C ILE A 44 -5.50 -6.77 1.93
N ILE A 45 -5.87 -5.54 2.32
CA ILE A 45 -5.87 -5.14 3.74
C ILE A 45 -6.95 -5.91 4.48
N GLY A 46 -8.12 -6.11 3.86
CA GLY A 46 -9.15 -7.01 4.35
C GLY A 46 -10.23 -6.32 5.16
N GLU A 47 -10.04 -6.12 6.47
CA GLU A 47 -11.11 -5.58 7.32
C GLU A 47 -11.52 -4.17 6.86
N ALA A 48 -12.80 -4.00 6.55
CA ALA A 48 -13.30 -2.83 5.82
C ALA A 48 -12.97 -1.50 6.53
N THR A 49 -13.10 -1.44 7.85
CA THR A 49 -12.89 -0.22 8.63
C THR A 49 -11.41 0.18 8.62
N ILE A 50 -10.50 -0.77 8.85
CA ILE A 50 -9.05 -0.56 8.82
C ILE A 50 -8.60 -0.26 7.39
N ALA A 51 -9.11 -0.99 6.39
CA ALA A 51 -8.79 -0.77 4.99
C ALA A 51 -9.17 0.64 4.55
N ASP A 52 -10.39 1.09 4.84
CA ASP A 52 -10.83 2.47 4.55
C ASP A 52 -9.92 3.48 5.24
N ALA A 53 -9.64 3.31 6.54
CA ALA A 53 -8.83 4.25 7.31
C ALA A 53 -7.38 4.37 6.79
N ILE A 54 -6.77 3.24 6.41
CA ILE A 54 -5.42 3.19 5.85
C ILE A 54 -5.40 3.82 4.46
N LEU A 55 -6.33 3.44 3.58
CA LEU A 55 -6.37 3.96 2.21
C LEU A 55 -6.73 5.44 2.17
N ASP A 56 -7.55 5.92 3.08
CA ASP A 56 -7.85 7.34 3.20
C ASP A 56 -6.58 8.16 3.45
N ARG A 57 -5.72 7.70 4.38
CA ARG A 57 -4.45 8.37 4.71
C ARG A 57 -3.39 8.20 3.63
N LEU A 58 -3.31 7.02 3.01
CA LEU A 58 -2.28 6.71 2.03
C LEU A 58 -2.60 7.23 0.64
N VAL A 59 -3.82 7.03 0.15
CA VAL A 59 -4.16 7.17 -1.27
C VAL A 59 -4.68 8.56 -1.57
N HIS A 60 -5.53 9.16 -0.72
CA HIS A 60 -6.15 10.46 -1.03
C HIS A 60 -5.16 11.57 -1.32
N THR A 61 -3.99 11.57 -0.67
CA THR A 61 -2.95 12.59 -0.86
C THR A 61 -1.76 12.09 -1.68
N SER A 62 -1.85 10.89 -2.27
CA SER A 62 -0.73 10.28 -3.00
C SER A 62 -0.56 10.78 -4.43
N HIS A 63 0.69 10.78 -4.88
CA HIS A 63 1.01 10.76 -6.30
C HIS A 63 1.10 9.31 -6.78
N ARG A 64 0.27 8.96 -7.76
CA ARG A 64 0.25 7.61 -8.34
C ARG A 64 1.08 7.56 -9.61
N LEU A 65 2.05 6.64 -9.63
CA LEU A 65 2.93 6.39 -10.77
C LEU A 65 2.68 4.96 -11.26
N GLU A 66 1.94 4.83 -12.35
CA GLU A 66 1.75 3.54 -13.01
C GLU A 66 2.94 3.25 -13.92
N LEU A 67 3.79 2.33 -13.48
CA LEU A 67 4.92 1.86 -14.27
C LEU A 67 4.43 0.88 -15.35
N LYS A 68 4.91 1.09 -16.58
CA LYS A 68 4.59 0.25 -17.74
C LYS A 68 5.88 -0.23 -18.38
N GLY A 69 5.84 -1.41 -19.00
CA GLY A 69 6.97 -1.99 -19.73
C GLY A 69 7.31 -3.41 -19.27
N GLU A 70 8.27 -4.01 -19.94
CA GLU A 70 8.73 -5.36 -19.62
C GLU A 70 9.67 -5.37 -18.41
N SER A 71 9.72 -6.53 -17.73
CA SER A 71 10.65 -6.74 -16.62
C SER A 71 12.09 -6.54 -17.06
N LEU A 72 12.79 -5.63 -16.37
CA LEU A 72 14.21 -5.40 -16.57
C LEU A 72 15.08 -6.63 -16.21
N ARG A 73 14.55 -7.57 -15.41
CA ARG A 73 15.25 -8.83 -15.08
C ARG A 73 15.46 -9.72 -16.30
N LYS A 74 14.66 -9.60 -17.36
CA LYS A 74 14.84 -10.38 -18.60
C LYS A 74 16.11 -10.00 -19.38
N LYS A 75 16.69 -8.83 -19.09
CA LYS A 75 17.92 -8.33 -19.73
C LYS A 75 19.20 -8.74 -18.99
N GLN A 76 19.06 -9.50 -17.90
CA GLN A 76 20.18 -10.02 -17.09
C GLN A 76 20.45 -11.48 -17.41
#